data_AF-A0A1G3VJ62-F1
#
_entry.id   AF-A0A1G3VJ62-F1
#
_cell.length_a   1.000
_cell.length_b   1.000
_cell.length_c   1.000
_cell.angle_alpha   90.00
_cell.angle_beta   90.00
_cell.angle_gamma   90.00
#
_symmetry.space_group_name_H-M   'P 1'
#
loop_
_entity.id
_entity.type
_entity.pdbx_description
1 polymer ?
#
loop_
_entity_poly.entity_id
_entity_poly.type
_entity_poly.pdbx_seq_one_letter_code
_entity_poly.pdbx_strand_id
1 'polypeptide(L)'
;MAGIQGDTIRVEEPLEVTVRIDPGKMAPEEILVEMVIGKSDLGGITRQPECIPLLPENKTSDGILKFFISYKVTKNGSYTYGIRVLPNHPHLSAKQETNLVYWG
;
A
#
# COMPACT_ATOMS: atom_id res chain seq x y z
N MET A 1 -7.89 -12.03 -5.84
CA MET A 1 -7.04 -10.93 -5.34
C MET A 1 -7.60 -10.51 -3.98
N ALA A 2 -7.02 -11.01 -2.89
CA ALA A 2 -7.53 -10.74 -1.54
C ALA A 2 -7.05 -9.35 -1.10
N GLY A 3 -7.83 -8.32 -1.43
CA GLY A 3 -7.70 -7.03 -0.78
C GLY A 3 -8.11 -7.19 0.68
N ILE A 4 -7.24 -6.81 1.60
CA ILE A 4 -7.59 -6.70 3.01
C ILE A 4 -8.74 -5.67 3.06
N GLN A 5 -9.96 -6.13 3.38
CA GLN A 5 -11.14 -5.29 3.42
C GLN A 5 -11.02 -4.41 4.67
N GLY A 6 -10.49 -3.20 4.48
CA GLY A 6 -10.01 -2.33 5.54
C GLY A 6 -11.09 -1.94 6.54
N ASP A 7 -10.67 -1.87 7.80
CA ASP A 7 -11.38 -1.21 8.88
C ASP A 7 -11.95 0.15 8.44
N THR A 8 -13.17 0.46 8.88
CA THR A 8 -13.81 1.74 8.64
C THR A 8 -12.92 2.88 9.13
N ILE A 9 -12.36 3.67 8.22
CA ILE A 9 -11.53 4.83 8.58
C ILE A 9 -12.41 5.89 9.24
N ARG A 10 -12.13 6.22 10.50
CA ARG A 10 -12.77 7.32 11.22
C ARG A 10 -12.10 8.65 10.85
N VAL A 11 -12.92 9.68 10.66
CA VAL A 11 -12.42 11.03 10.36
C VAL A 11 -11.68 11.57 11.60
N GLU A 12 -10.58 12.29 11.36
CA GLU A 12 -9.72 12.97 12.36
C GLU A 12 -8.71 12.11 13.15
N GLU A 13 -8.86 10.79 13.18
CA GLU A 13 -7.86 9.89 13.75
C GLU A 13 -6.85 9.46 12.66
N PRO A 14 -5.53 9.49 12.94
CA PRO A 14 -4.55 8.98 12.00
C PRO A 14 -4.72 7.46 11.84
N LEU A 15 -4.87 7.02 10.60
CA LEU A 15 -4.81 5.61 10.27
C LEU A 15 -3.34 5.20 10.22
N GLU A 16 -2.92 4.39 11.18
CA GLU A 16 -1.60 3.77 11.17
C GLU A 16 -1.66 2.42 10.46
N VAL A 17 -0.86 2.28 9.41
CA VAL A 17 -0.75 1.03 8.67
C VAL A 17 0.69 0.56 8.72
N THR A 18 0.87 -0.69 9.16
CA THR A 18 2.16 -1.38 9.16
C THR A 18 2.03 -2.65 8.34
N VAL A 19 2.94 -2.83 7.37
CA VAL A 19 2.97 -3.97 6.46
C VAL A 19 4.27 -4.73 6.71
N ARG A 20 4.16 -6.03 6.95
CA ARG A 20 5.29 -6.95 7.13
C ARG A 20 5.45 -7.78 5.87
N ILE A 21 6.64 -7.77 5.28
CA ILE A 21 6.95 -8.48 4.04
C ILE A 21 8.16 -9.37 4.28
N ASP A 22 8.03 -10.64 3.95
CA ASP A 22 9.20 -11.50 3.74
C ASP A 22 9.71 -11.23 2.31
N PRO A 23 10.87 -10.58 2.14
CA PRO A 23 11.37 -10.18 0.83
C PRO A 23 12.05 -11.33 0.08
N GLY A 24 12.26 -12.48 0.71
CA GLY A 24 13.10 -13.55 0.18
C GLY A 24 14.53 -13.08 -0.07
N LYS A 25 14.85 -12.76 -1.33
CA LYS A 25 16.17 -12.27 -1.76
C LYS A 25 16.20 -10.81 -2.20
N MET A 26 15.06 -10.12 -2.18
CA MET A 26 14.96 -8.72 -2.63
C MET A 26 15.46 -7.78 -1.53
N ALA A 27 16.17 -6.73 -1.93
CA ALA A 27 16.51 -5.63 -1.04
C ALA A 27 15.28 -4.74 -0.75
N PRO A 28 15.25 -3.98 0.36
CA PRO A 28 14.14 -3.07 0.66
C PRO A 28 13.86 -2.06 -0.44
N GLU A 29 14.90 -1.57 -1.11
CA GLU A 29 14.81 -0.59 -2.20
C GLU A 29 14.19 -1.19 -3.46
N GLU A 30 14.19 -2.53 -3.54
CA GLU A 30 13.58 -3.30 -4.62
C GLU A 30 12.09 -3.59 -4.39
N ILE A 31 11.50 -3.07 -3.31
CA ILE A 31 10.10 -3.27 -2.96
C ILE A 31 9.44 -1.91 -2.74
N LEU A 32 8.42 -1.61 -3.55
CA LEU A 32 7.54 -0.48 -3.35
C LEU A 32 6.23 -0.96 -2.71
N VAL A 33 5.94 -0.42 -1.52
CA VAL A 33 4.67 -0.64 -0.84
C VAL A 33 3.88 0.66 -0.89
N GLU A 34 2.64 0.60 -1.36
CA GLU A 34 1.74 1.75 -1.48
C GLU A 34 0.41 1.45 -0.80
N MET A 35 -0.10 2.43 -0.06
CA MET A 35 -1.51 2.48 0.31
C MET A 35 -2.27 3.13 -0.85
N VAL A 36 -3.23 2.39 -1.40
CA VAL A 36 -4.16 2.88 -2.41
C VAL A 36 -5.47 3.21 -1.72
N ILE A 37 -5.79 4.49 -1.57
CA ILE A 37 -6.98 4.95 -0.85
C ILE A 37 -7.88 5.77 -1.77
N GLY A 38 -9.19 5.52 -1.71
CA GLY A 38 -10.19 6.27 -2.45
C GLY A 38 -11.44 6.53 -1.63
N LYS A 39 -12.14 7.61 -1.97
CA LYS A 39 -13.50 7.83 -1.46
C LYS A 39 -14.42 6.75 -2.01
N SER A 40 -15.16 6.10 -1.14
CA SER A 40 -16.16 5.11 -1.51
C SER A 40 -17.57 5.66 -1.35
N ASP A 41 -18.46 5.21 -2.21
CA ASP A 41 -19.91 5.34 -2.08
C ASP A 41 -20.53 3.94 -2.29
N LEU A 42 -21.86 3.83 -2.24
CA LEU A 42 -22.63 2.58 -2.36
C LEU A 42 -22.32 1.71 -3.62
N GLY A 43 -21.54 2.23 -4.58
CA GLY A 43 -21.12 1.52 -5.80
C GLY A 43 -19.60 1.31 -5.97
N GLY A 44 -18.77 1.63 -4.98
CA GLY A 44 -17.31 1.47 -5.05
C GLY A 44 -16.53 2.79 -4.95
N ILE A 45 -15.26 2.78 -5.36
CA ILE A 45 -14.39 3.96 -5.32
C ILE A 45 -14.85 4.97 -6.38
N THR A 46 -15.26 6.16 -5.94
CA THR A 46 -15.92 7.18 -6.79
C THR A 46 -14.97 8.18 -7.44
N ARG A 47 -13.69 8.18 -7.05
CA ARG A 47 -12.66 9.10 -7.56
C ARG A 47 -11.37 8.35 -7.84
N GLN A 48 -10.48 8.95 -8.63
CA GLN A 48 -9.15 8.39 -8.82
C GLN A 48 -8.48 8.20 -7.45
N PRO A 49 -8.06 6.97 -7.08
CA PRO A 49 -7.51 6.71 -5.77
C PRO A 49 -6.11 7.34 -5.64
N GLU A 50 -5.80 7.82 -4.45
CA GLU A 50 -4.47 8.30 -4.08
C GLU A 50 -3.59 7.07 -3.82
N CYS A 51 -2.40 7.04 -4.41
CA CYS A 51 -1.40 6.01 -4.18
C CYS A 51 -0.27 6.62 -3.35
N ILE A 52 -0.13 6.18 -2.11
CA ILE A 52 0.75 6.80 -1.13
C ILE A 52 1.82 5.79 -0.72
N PRO A 53 3.10 6.04 -1.00
CA PRO A 53 4.16 5.11 -0.65
C PRO A 53 4.34 5.01 0.87
N LEU A 54 4.52 3.79 1.36
CA LEU A 54 4.92 3.54 2.75
C LEU A 54 6.44 3.67 2.88
N LEU A 55 6.88 4.07 4.06
CA LEU A 55 8.30 4.19 4.38
C LEU A 55 8.82 2.89 4.99
N PRO A 56 9.99 2.39 4.58
CA PRO A 56 10.61 1.26 5.25
C PRO A 56 11.06 1.66 6.66
N GLU A 57 10.91 0.75 7.64
CA GLU A 57 11.59 0.89 8.92
C GLU A 57 13.08 0.57 8.76
N ASN A 58 13.93 1.40 9.38
CA ASN A 58 15.38 1.19 9.42
C ASN A 58 15.81 -0.09 10.17
N LYS A 59 14.90 -0.75 10.89
CA LYS A 59 15.18 -1.97 11.66
C LYS A 59 14.38 -3.13 11.11
N THR A 60 15.06 -3.99 10.38
CA THR A 60 14.53 -5.30 10.00
C THR A 60 14.77 -6.28 11.15
N SER A 61 13.72 -6.97 11.58
CA SER A 61 13.83 -8.09 12.52
C SER A 61 13.68 -9.38 11.74
N ASP A 62 14.60 -10.31 11.90
CA ASP A 62 14.46 -11.69 11.40
C ASP A 62 14.26 -11.80 9.88
N GLY A 63 14.87 -10.90 9.10
CA GLY A 63 14.75 -10.88 7.63
C GLY A 63 13.41 -10.34 7.11
N ILE A 64 12.49 -9.96 8.00
CA ILE A 64 11.21 -9.35 7.62
C ILE A 64 11.39 -7.84 7.46
N LEU A 65 10.97 -7.33 6.30
CA LEU A 65 10.85 -5.90 6.06
C LEU A 65 9.55 -5.38 6.65
N LYS A 66 9.62 -4.20 7.26
CA LYS A 66 8.47 -3.48 7.76
C LYS A 66 8.34 -2.17 7.02
N PHE A 67 7.14 -1.88 6.56
CA PHE A 67 6.78 -0.63 5.92
C PHE A 67 5.65 0.01 6.71
N PHE A 68 5.70 1.33 6.89
CA PHE A 68 4.70 2.04 7.68
C PHE A 68 4.22 3.33 7.01
N ILE A 69 3.00 3.72 7.35
CA ILE A 69 2.44 5.05 7.06
C ILE A 69 1.47 5.46 8.16
N SER A 70 1.48 6.75 8.48
CA SER A 70 0.42 7.40 9.23
C SER A 70 -0.33 8.33 8.27
N TYR A 71 -1.59 7.99 7.97
CA TYR A 71 -2.40 8.75 7.03
C TYR A 71 -3.60 9.39 7.73
N LYS A 72 -3.75 10.71 7.57
CA LYS A 72 -4.89 11.45 8.10
C LYS A 72 -5.86 11.81 6.98
N VAL A 73 -7.10 11.32 7.09
CA VAL A 73 -8.20 11.79 6.25
C VAL A 73 -8.60 13.20 6.68
N THR A 74 -8.51 14.16 5.75
CA THR A 74 -8.84 15.57 6.00
C THR A 74 -10.23 15.98 5.53
N LYS A 75 -10.94 15.09 4.82
CA LYS A 75 -12.27 15.38 4.25
C LYS A 75 -13.27 14.34 4.74
N ASN A 76 -14.46 14.80 5.13
CA ASN A 76 -15.56 13.90 5.48
C ASN A 76 -15.96 13.00 4.29
N GLY A 77 -16.36 11.77 4.60
CA GLY A 77 -16.85 10.79 3.64
C GLY A 77 -16.44 9.37 4.02
N SER A 78 -17.04 8.38 3.34
CA SER A 78 -16.59 6.99 3.42
C SER A 78 -15.34 6.81 2.57
N TYR A 79 -14.38 6.06 3.09
CA TYR A 79 -13.14 5.73 2.40
C TYR A 79 -12.94 4.23 2.39
N THR A 80 -12.31 3.76 1.33
CA THR A 80 -11.82 2.38 1.22
C THR A 80 -10.37 2.46 0.80
N TYR A 81 -9.54 1.64 1.44
CA TYR A 81 -8.13 1.54 1.12
C TYR A 81 -7.70 0.09 0.96
N GLY A 82 -6.59 -0.11 0.27
CA GLY A 82 -5.90 -1.38 0.17
C GLY A 82 -4.40 -1.17 0.10
N ILE A 83 -3.65 -2.25 0.29
CA ILE A 83 -2.19 -2.24 0.21
C ILE A 83 -1.75 -2.92 -1.07
N ARG A 84 -0.88 -2.23 -1.80
CA ARG A 84 -0.24 -2.72 -3.03
C ARG A 84 1.26 -2.89 -2.76
N VAL A 85 1.77 -4.09 -3.05
CA VAL A 85 3.20 -4.40 -2.99
C VAL A 85 3.67 -4.70 -4.40
N LEU A 86 4.72 -4.01 -4.86
CA LEU A 86 5.27 -4.13 -6.19
C LEU A 86 6.79 -4.29 -6.11
N PRO A 87 7.41 -5.09 -7.00
CA PRO A 87 8.84 -4.97 -7.21
C PRO A 87 9.13 -3.59 -7.79
N ASN A 88 10.18 -2.97 -7.26
CA ASN A 88 10.68 -1.66 -7.63
C ASN A 88 12.14 -1.85 -8.03
N HIS A 89 12.65 -1.08 -8.98
CA HIS A 89 14.09 -1.08 -9.22
C HIS A 89 14.49 0.35 -9.56
N PRO A 90 15.52 0.93 -8.90
CA PRO A 90 15.88 2.33 -9.09
C PRO A 90 16.28 2.67 -10.55
N HIS A 91 16.60 1.67 -11.37
CA HIS A 91 16.88 1.83 -12.81
C HIS A 91 15.74 1.38 -13.73
N LEU A 92 14.57 0.96 -13.23
CA LEU A 92 13.40 0.71 -14.07
C LEU A 92 12.66 2.04 -14.32
N SER A 93 12.81 2.61 -15.51
CA SER A 93 12.14 3.85 -15.91
C SER A 93 10.64 3.72 -16.21
N ALA A 94 10.01 2.56 -15.98
CA ALA A 94 8.59 2.38 -16.23
C ALA A 94 7.94 1.48 -15.17
N LYS A 95 6.98 2.02 -14.41
CA LYS A 95 6.08 1.30 -13.49
C LYS A 95 5.10 0.33 -14.21
N GLN A 96 5.36 -0.04 -15.47
CA GLN A 96 4.42 -0.80 -16.32
C GLN A 96 4.94 -2.13 -16.86
N GLU A 97 6.17 -2.56 -16.56
CA GLU A 97 6.70 -3.83 -17.09
C GLU A 97 6.72 -4.98 -16.05
N THR A 98 5.64 -5.16 -15.29
CA THR A 98 5.46 -6.42 -14.54
C THR A 98 4.23 -7.16 -15.05
N ASN A 99 4.39 -7.77 -16.22
CA ASN A 99 3.62 -8.93 -16.68
C ASN A 99 3.86 -10.15 -15.76
N LEU A 100 3.60 -10.00 -14.47
CA LEU A 100 3.58 -11.08 -13.47
C LEU A 100 2.15 -11.27 -12.97
N VAL A 101 1.23 -11.44 -13.93
CA VAL A 101 -0.12 -11.92 -13.62
C VAL A 101 -0.16 -13.40 -13.97
N TYR A 102 0.04 -14.24 -12.97
CA TYR A 102 -0.32 -15.66 -13.07
C TYR A 102 -1.81 -15.76 -12.71
N TRP A 103 -2.65 -16.03 -13.69
CA TRP A 103 -4.02 -16.48 -13.46
C TRP A 103 -4.00 -18.00 -13.39
N GLY A 104 -4.36 -18.55 -12.22
CA GLY A 104 -4.71 -19.95 -12.00
C GLY A 104 -6.07 -20.01 -11.34
#